data_AF-A0AAV5K341-F1
#
_entry.id   AF-A0AAV5K341-F1
#
_cell.length_a   1.000
_cell.length_b   1.000
_cell.length_c   1.000
_cell.angle_alpha   90.00
_cell.angle_beta   90.00
_cell.angle_gamma   90.00
#
_symmetry.space_group_name_H-M   'P 1'
#
loop_
_entity.id
_entity.type
_entity.pdbx_description
1 polymer ?
#
loop_
_entity_poly.entity_id
_entity_poly.type
_entity_poly.pdbx_seq_one_letter_code
_entity_poly.pdbx_strand_id
1 'polypeptide(L)'
;MNRGGGFKQLLGLLCVLRMLLLKEDGNKLRCTLWENFAVEMCSVIDKSFNESVIFVIQFAKMKSWRGVMGICNTMFNIRIFINNYDILEVLAFKERFDCEDL
;
A
#
# COMPACT_ATOMS: atom_id res chain seq x y z
N MET A 1 32.22 -5.87 8.54
CA MET A 1 31.89 -5.72 9.98
C MET A 1 31.69 -4.24 10.28
N ASN A 2 30.43 -3.81 10.47
CA ASN A 2 29.93 -2.49 10.96
C ASN A 2 30.43 -1.21 10.25
N ARG A 3 29.63 -0.18 9.95
CA ARG A 3 28.57 0.58 10.67
C ARG A 3 27.73 1.27 9.57
N GLY A 4 26.42 1.54 9.59
CA GLY A 4 25.48 1.92 10.64
C GLY A 4 24.56 3.01 10.06
N GLY A 5 23.25 2.91 10.27
CA GLY A 5 22.24 3.93 9.95
C GLY A 5 21.09 3.35 9.13
N GLY A 6 19.86 3.16 9.60
CA GLY A 6 19.26 3.56 10.86
C GLY A 6 17.74 3.50 10.69
N PHE A 7 17.16 2.30 10.72
CA PHE A 7 15.73 2.08 11.00
C PHE A 7 15.60 0.82 11.85
N LYS A 8 16.43 0.74 12.90
CA LYS A 8 16.18 -0.22 13.99
C LYS A 8 14.92 0.29 14.69
N GLN A 9 13.80 -0.35 14.39
CA GLN A 9 12.82 -0.84 15.36
C GLN A 9 12.94 -0.11 16.71
N LEU A 10 12.52 1.14 16.75
CA LEU A 10 12.54 1.98 17.95
C LEU A 10 11.09 2.35 18.26
N LEU A 11 10.67 1.84 19.42
CA LEU A 11 9.36 1.88 20.06
C LEU A 11 8.35 0.81 19.63
N GLY A 12 7.97 0.00 20.62
CA GLY A 12 6.72 -0.76 20.64
C GLY A 12 5.49 0.16 20.72
N LEU A 13 5.28 0.95 19.67
CA LEU A 13 4.06 1.69 19.40
C LEU A 13 3.70 1.43 17.94
N LEU A 14 2.72 0.54 17.74
CA LEU A 14 1.95 0.29 16.51
C LEU A 14 2.60 0.83 15.23
N CYS A 15 3.27 -0.03 14.47
CA CYS A 15 3.68 0.33 13.11
C CYS A 15 2.41 0.54 12.27
N VAL A 16 2.06 1.80 12.02
CA VAL A 16 0.90 2.19 11.22
C VAL A 16 1.37 2.93 9.98
N LEU A 17 1.14 2.36 8.81
CA LEU A 17 1.38 3.01 7.53
C LEU A 17 0.06 3.55 6.97
N ARG A 18 0.00 4.85 6.70
CA ARG A 18 -1.16 5.50 6.07
C ARG A 18 -0.80 5.94 4.66
N MET A 19 -1.58 5.51 3.68
CA MET A 19 -1.38 5.81 2.27
C MET A 19 -2.67 6.26 1.61
N LEU A 20 -2.55 6.97 0.49
CA LEU A 20 -3.64 7.29 -0.41
C LEU A 20 -3.50 6.42 -1.66
N LEU A 21 -4.51 5.61 -1.93
CA LEU A 21 -4.58 4.78 -3.14
C LEU A 21 -5.38 5.54 -4.19
N LEU A 22 -4.88 5.63 -5.42
CA LEU A 22 -5.72 6.05 -6.54
C LEU A 22 -6.50 4.84 -7.04
N LYS A 23 -7.81 5.03 -7.22
CA LYS A 23 -8.69 4.04 -7.80
C LYS A 23 -8.80 4.23 -9.32
N GLU A 24 -9.39 3.25 -9.98
CA GLU A 24 -9.72 3.31 -11.42
C GLU A 24 -10.62 4.48 -11.80
N ASP A 25 -11.51 4.94 -10.91
CA ASP A 25 -12.38 6.10 -11.12
C ASP A 25 -11.69 7.45 -10.84
N GLY A 26 -10.37 7.46 -10.64
CA GLY A 26 -9.59 8.65 -10.28
C GLY A 26 -9.79 9.12 -8.84
N ASN A 27 -10.63 8.47 -8.04
CA ASN A 27 -10.85 8.86 -6.66
C ASN A 27 -9.76 8.32 -5.74
N LYS A 28 -9.38 9.11 -4.73
CA LYS A 28 -8.40 8.70 -3.72
C LYS A 28 -9.08 7.95 -2.57
N LEU A 29 -8.52 6.81 -2.17
CA LEU A 29 -8.97 6.02 -1.02
C LEU A 29 -7.90 6.02 0.06
N ARG A 30 -8.30 6.28 1.31
CA ARG A 30 -7.37 6.16 2.44
C ARG A 30 -7.14 4.68 2.77
N CYS A 31 -5.89 4.27 2.84
CA CYS A 31 -5.48 2.95 3.30
C CYS A 31 -4.68 3.07 4.59
N THR A 32 -4.96 2.23 5.58
CA THR A 32 -4.20 2.13 6.84
C THR A 32 -3.76 0.68 7.07
N LEU A 33 -2.46 0.44 7.01
CA LEU A 33 -1.86 -0.85 7.29
C LEU A 33 -1.25 -0.86 8.69
N TRP A 34 -1.32 -2.00 9.36
CA TRP A 34 -0.89 -2.22 10.74
C TRP A 34 0.12 -3.37 10.81
N GLU A 35 0.98 -3.31 11.83
CA GLU A 35 1.93 -4.37 12.19
C GLU A 35 2.86 -4.75 11.02
N ASN A 36 3.10 -6.04 10.81
CA ASN A 36 4.02 -6.55 9.79
C ASN A 36 3.68 -6.07 8.38
N PHE A 37 2.39 -5.90 8.04
CA PHE A 37 1.99 -5.36 6.73
C PHE A 37 2.48 -3.94 6.51
N ALA A 38 2.55 -3.12 7.56
CA ALA A 38 3.10 -1.76 7.45
C ALA A 38 4.61 -1.80 7.16
N VAL A 39 5.34 -2.69 7.84
CA VAL A 39 6.80 -2.82 7.68
C VAL A 39 7.17 -3.38 6.31
N GLU A 40 6.48 -4.42 5.86
CA GLU A 40 6.68 -5.01 4.53
C GLU A 40 6.43 -3.98 3.43
N MET A 41 5.38 -3.18 3.56
CA MET A 41 5.05 -2.14 2.59
C MET A 41 6.05 -0.98 2.57
N CYS A 42 6.60 -0.57 3.72
CA CYS A 42 7.71 0.38 3.72
C CYS A 42 8.90 -0.16 2.91
N SER A 43 9.25 -1.45 3.09
CA SER A 43 10.35 -2.05 2.32
C SER A 43 10.08 -2.07 0.80
N VAL A 44 8.82 -2.23 0.38
CA VAL A 44 8.44 -2.17 -1.03
C VAL A 44 8.61 -0.76 -1.56
N ILE A 45 8.06 0.24 -0.86
CA ILE A 45 8.15 1.65 -1.26
C ILE A 45 9.61 2.10 -1.37
N ASP A 46 10.45 1.72 -0.41
CA ASP A 46 11.88 2.04 -0.42
C ASP A 46 12.61 1.42 -1.61
N LYS A 47 12.20 0.23 -2.07
CA LYS A 47 12.78 -0.47 -3.23
C LYS A 47 12.29 0.08 -4.56
N SER A 48 11.05 0.55 -4.62
CA SER A 48 10.40 1.07 -5.83
C SER A 48 10.64 2.57 -6.03
N PHE A 49 11.79 3.09 -5.60
CA PHE A 49 12.11 4.52 -5.67
C PHE A 49 11.98 5.03 -7.12
N ASN A 50 10.96 5.87 -7.36
CA ASN A 50 10.54 6.45 -8.65
C ASN A 50 9.73 5.55 -9.61
N GLU A 51 9.22 4.39 -9.18
CA GLU A 51 8.28 3.59 -9.99
C GLU A 51 6.86 3.63 -9.44
N SER A 52 5.87 3.68 -10.34
CA SER A 52 4.46 3.50 -9.98
C SER A 52 4.22 2.08 -9.49
N VAL A 53 3.81 1.94 -8.23
CA VAL A 53 3.49 0.64 -7.62
C VAL A 53 1.98 0.42 -7.61
N ILE A 54 1.54 -0.68 -8.21
CA ILE A 54 0.13 -1.07 -8.25
C ILE A 54 -0.12 -2.16 -7.19
N PHE A 55 -1.15 -1.93 -6.38
CA PHE A 55 -1.55 -2.85 -5.31
C PHE A 55 -2.89 -3.49 -5.63
N VAL A 56 -2.94 -4.83 -5.55
CA VAL A 56 -4.21 -5.57 -5.50
C VAL A 56 -4.41 -6.06 -4.09
N ILE A 57 -5.46 -5.56 -3.44
CA ILE A 57 -5.74 -5.84 -2.04
C ILE A 57 -7.03 -6.65 -1.93
N GLN A 58 -6.95 -7.88 -1.44
CA GLN A 58 -8.09 -8.75 -1.19
C GLN A 58 -8.41 -8.86 0.30
N PHE A 59 -9.70 -9.03 0.61
CA PHE A 59 -10.21 -9.15 1.98
C PHE A 59 -9.92 -7.94 2.88
N ALA A 60 -9.67 -6.77 2.28
CA ALA A 60 -9.57 -5.52 3.04
C ALA A 60 -10.91 -5.17 3.69
N LYS A 61 -10.85 -4.62 4.90
CA LYS A 61 -12.03 -4.12 5.59
C LYS A 61 -12.20 -2.64 5.35
N MET A 62 -13.36 -2.27 4.82
CA MET A 62 -13.80 -0.87 4.79
C MET A 62 -14.10 -0.41 6.22
N LYS A 63 -13.57 0.76 6.60
CA LYS A 63 -13.82 1.38 7.91
C LYS A 63 -14.02 2.88 7.74
N SER A 64 -15.09 3.40 8.33
CA SER A 64 -15.27 4.84 8.50
C SER A 64 -14.55 5.29 9.77
N TRP A 65 -13.74 6.35 9.67
CA TRP A 65 -13.15 7.02 10.81
C TRP A 65 -13.34 8.52 10.69
N ARG A 66 -14.04 9.13 11.65
CA ARG A 66 -14.38 10.58 11.65
C ARG A 66 -15.03 11.04 10.33
N GLY A 67 -15.95 10.24 9.79
CA GLY A 67 -16.66 10.54 8.55
C GLY A 67 -15.87 10.26 7.27
N VAL A 68 -14.61 9.82 7.36
CA VAL A 68 -13.81 9.45 6.18
C VAL A 68 -13.79 7.94 6.03
N MET A 69 -14.29 7.45 4.88
CA MET A 69 -14.19 6.05 4.50
C MET A 69 -12.78 5.72 4.02
N GLY A 70 -12.24 4.60 4.50
CA GLY A 70 -10.99 4.03 4.04
C GLY A 70 -10.97 2.52 4.17
N ILE A 71 -9.87 1.92 3.76
CA ILE A 71 -9.57 0.51 3.99
C ILE A 71 -8.50 0.35 5.06
N CYS A 72 -8.58 -0.75 5.80
CA CYS A 72 -7.51 -1.19 6.66
C CYS A 72 -7.32 -2.70 6.59
N ASN A 73 -6.12 -3.18 6.92
CA ASN A 73 -5.95 -4.62 7.11
C ASN A 73 -6.70 -5.10 8.36
N THR A 74 -7.30 -6.27 8.23
CA THR A 74 -7.82 -7.05 9.35
C THR A 74 -6.74 -7.94 9.91
N MET A 75 -6.89 -8.35 11.18
CA MET A 75 -5.97 -9.26 11.85
C MET A 75 -5.91 -10.66 11.18
N PHE A 76 -6.91 -11.03 10.36
CA PHE A 76 -7.10 -12.38 9.84
C PHE A 76 -7.11 -12.46 8.31
N ASN A 77 -5.96 -12.33 7.64
CA ASN A 77 -5.77 -12.72 6.22
C ASN A 77 -6.17 -11.67 5.15
N ILE A 78 -5.68 -10.43 5.26
CA ILE A 78 -5.57 -9.60 4.06
C ILE A 78 -4.53 -10.21 3.11
N ARG A 79 -4.76 -10.16 1.80
CA ARG A 79 -3.75 -10.49 0.79
C ARG A 79 -3.43 -9.25 -0.02
N ILE A 80 -2.14 -8.94 -0.14
CA ILE A 80 -1.65 -7.81 -0.92
C ILE A 80 -0.74 -8.38 -2.01
N PHE A 81 -1.12 -8.17 -3.26
CA PHE A 81 -0.26 -8.45 -4.41
C PHE A 81 0.29 -7.13 -4.94
N ILE A 82 1.55 -7.14 -5.33
CA ILE A 82 2.30 -5.94 -5.71
C ILE A 82 2.82 -6.18 -7.11
N ASN A 83 2.48 -5.28 -8.04
CA ASN A 83 2.87 -5.37 -9.46
C ASN A 83 2.62 -6.76 -10.06
N ASN A 84 1.48 -7.38 -9.71
CA ASN A 84 1.14 -8.69 -10.22
C ASN A 84 0.50 -8.58 -11.61
N TYR A 85 1.33 -8.74 -12.64
CA TYR A 85 0.94 -8.65 -14.04
C TYR A 85 0.18 -9.87 -14.57
N ASP A 86 0.03 -10.93 -13.78
CA ASP A 86 -0.84 -12.06 -14.13
C ASP A 86 -2.33 -11.70 -14.05
N ILE A 87 -2.65 -10.54 -13.44
CA ILE A 87 -4.00 -9.99 -13.35
C ILE A 87 -4.17 -8.96 -14.47
N LEU A 88 -5.03 -9.25 -15.44
CA LEU A 88 -5.25 -8.39 -16.62
C LEU A 88 -5.72 -6.98 -16.23
N GLU A 89 -6.49 -6.85 -15.15
CA GLU A 89 -6.94 -5.55 -14.64
C GLU A 89 -5.77 -4.68 -14.16
N VAL A 90 -4.67 -5.28 -13.67
CA VAL A 90 -3.46 -4.55 -13.28
C VAL A 90 -2.77 -3.97 -14.51
N LEU A 91 -2.69 -4.74 -15.60
CA LEU A 91 -2.11 -4.28 -16.87
C LEU A 91 -2.96 -3.14 -17.47
N ALA A 92 -4.28 -3.33 -17.57
CA ALA A 92 -5.18 -2.30 -18.07
C ALA A 92 -5.17 -1.03 -17.20
N PHE A 93 -5.06 -1.17 -15.88
CA PHE A 93 -4.91 -0.03 -14.98
C PHE A 93 -3.60 0.70 -15.21
N LYS A 94 -2.49 -0.03 -15.37
CA LYS A 94 -1.18 0.54 -15.65
C LYS A 94 -1.16 1.34 -16.95
N GLU A 95 -1.67 0.76 -18.04
CA GLU A 95 -1.71 1.42 -19.35
C GLU A 95 -2.50 2.73 -19.33
N ARG A 96 -3.61 2.77 -18.60
CA ARG A 96 -4.39 4.01 -18.41
C ARG A 96 -3.62 5.04 -17.60
N PHE A 97 -2.94 4.61 -16.54
CA PHE A 97 -2.17 5.49 -15.67
C PHE A 97 -0.94 6.08 -16.37
N ASP A 98 -0.26 5.28 -17.20
CA ASP A 98 0.90 5.72 -17.97
C ASP A 98 0.47 6.62 -19.16
N CYS A 99 -0.80 6.57 -19.57
CA CYS A 99 -1.35 7.43 -20.63
C CYS A 99 -1.97 8.75 -20.10
N GLU A 100 -2.40 8.77 -18.84
CA GLU A 100 -2.78 10.00 -18.13
C GLU A 100 -1.52 10.67 -17.54
N ASP A 101 -0.76 11.36 -18.40
CA ASP A 101 0.36 12.23 -17.97
C ASP A 101 -0.14 13.28 -16.96
N LEU A 102 0.17 13.08 -15.67
CA LEU A 102 0.11 14.08 -14.61
C LEU A 102 1.49 14.72 -14.40
#